data_AF-A0A7R9QS75-F1
#
_entry.id   AF-A0A7R9QS75-F1
#
_cell.length_a   1.000
_cell.length_b   1.000
_cell.length_c   1.000
_cell.angle_alpha   90.00
_cell.angle_beta   90.00
_cell.angle_gamma   90.00
#
_symmetry.space_group_name_H-M   'P 1'
#
loop_
_entity.id
_entity.type
_entity.pdbx_description
1 polymer ?
#
loop_
_entity_poly.entity_id
_entity_poly.type
_entity_poly.pdbx_seq_one_letter_code
_entity_poly.pdbx_strand_id
1 'polypeptide(L)'
;MIGPQMTVRTILDKEFSKKFGSIVQLKPQKHRLSMRNNSSWRIPIHFRQADDYPMDLMNIRSSVELRVERISDFIEIDLHSKCETETEMKTNKCTFKGRPDITFFADIRVKSCPADRSLWEQKIKIGLTNINESVEIDLQMLCECECEKPDKIVKNSAECHNAGTFACGICAACNGNRAGEQCECDLEKPIVHKDPDARCKHKDIFRICSGRGRCECFQCSCDYGFSGDYCQYDDSNCHPDNDKDLKICNGNGRCIESKCNCTKGYTGKYCDCPTDPSWCSQTVNGQQKEWDQQINNSADTEGVVNEKLYAHMKSELKDRPSSPEVLWRMTILTTSHDIEDQDSLSDHSLNPNIVSMSSLSERYKT
;
A
#
# COMPACT_ATOMS: atom_id res chain seq x y z
N MET A 1 -11.76 4.68 -10.19
CA MET A 1 -12.00 3.43 -10.94
C MET A 1 -12.64 3.79 -12.27
N ILE A 2 -11.88 3.67 -13.36
CA ILE A 2 -12.36 3.93 -14.73
C ILE A 2 -12.84 2.58 -15.26
N GLY A 3 -14.15 2.37 -15.34
CA GLY A 3 -14.72 1.15 -15.89
C GLY A 3 -16.08 1.44 -16.51
N PRO A 4 -16.40 0.89 -17.70
CA PRO A 4 -17.63 1.24 -18.41
C PRO A 4 -18.85 0.80 -17.62
N GLN A 5 -19.79 1.69 -17.30
CA GLN A 5 -20.90 1.35 -16.40
C GLN A 5 -21.90 0.38 -17.06
N MET A 6 -22.32 -0.66 -16.32
CA MET A 6 -23.39 -1.54 -16.79
C MET A 6 -24.72 -0.78 -16.74
N THR A 7 -25.57 -0.97 -17.74
CA THR A 7 -26.90 -0.33 -17.75
C THR A 7 -27.94 -1.30 -18.28
N VAL A 8 -29.17 -1.16 -17.77
CA VAL A 8 -30.34 -1.91 -18.24
C VAL A 8 -31.49 -0.95 -18.41
N ARG A 9 -32.13 -1.00 -19.58
CA ARG A 9 -33.29 -0.16 -19.91
C ARG A 9 -34.36 -1.02 -20.55
N THR A 10 -35.59 -0.89 -20.05
CA THR A 10 -36.78 -1.40 -20.74
C THR A 10 -37.14 -0.41 -21.85
N ILE A 11 -37.14 -0.88 -23.08
CA ILE A 11 -37.38 -0.07 -24.28
C ILE A 11 -38.86 -0.14 -24.69
N LEU A 12 -39.47 -1.31 -24.57
CA LEU A 12 -40.87 -1.52 -24.92
C LEU A 12 -41.53 -2.43 -23.90
N ASP A 13 -42.58 -1.90 -23.24
CA ASP A 13 -43.37 -2.61 -22.24
C ASP A 13 -44.87 -2.33 -22.45
N LYS A 14 -45.44 -3.00 -23.46
CA LYS A 14 -46.86 -2.95 -23.80
C LYS A 14 -47.65 -3.69 -22.73
N GLU A 15 -48.78 -3.13 -22.35
CA GLU A 15 -49.72 -3.82 -21.47
C GLU A 15 -50.22 -5.14 -22.06
N PHE A 16 -50.52 -6.09 -21.17
CA PHE A 16 -51.13 -7.35 -21.57
C PHE A 16 -52.42 -7.08 -22.32
N SER A 17 -52.60 -7.73 -23.45
CA SER A 17 -53.70 -7.46 -24.36
C SER A 17 -54.26 -8.75 -24.93
N LYS A 18 -55.59 -8.79 -25.02
CA LYS A 18 -56.38 -9.92 -25.54
C LYS A 18 -57.03 -9.58 -26.88
N LYS A 19 -56.84 -8.34 -27.36
CA LYS A 19 -57.50 -7.86 -28.57
C LYS A 19 -56.89 -8.54 -29.79
N PHE A 20 -57.74 -9.20 -30.58
CA PHE A 20 -57.37 -9.87 -31.83
C PHE A 20 -56.54 -8.94 -32.74
N GLY A 21 -55.39 -9.43 -33.23
CA GLY A 21 -54.40 -8.65 -33.98
C GLY A 21 -53.40 -7.84 -33.13
N SER A 22 -53.57 -7.83 -31.80
CA SER A 22 -52.71 -7.12 -30.84
C SER A 22 -52.57 -7.89 -29.51
N ILE A 23 -52.50 -9.21 -29.59
CA ILE A 23 -52.33 -10.09 -28.43
C ILE A 23 -50.95 -9.83 -27.82
N VAL A 24 -50.90 -9.66 -26.49
CA VAL A 24 -49.67 -9.50 -25.70
C VAL A 24 -49.78 -10.39 -24.48
N GLN A 25 -48.96 -11.43 -24.42
CA GLN A 25 -48.85 -12.44 -23.37
C GLN A 25 -47.50 -12.39 -22.65
N LEU A 26 -46.47 -11.80 -23.25
CA LEU A 26 -45.14 -11.62 -22.65
C LEU A 26 -44.84 -10.13 -22.43
N LYS A 27 -44.32 -9.81 -21.24
CA LYS A 27 -43.84 -8.47 -20.89
C LYS A 27 -42.50 -8.52 -20.15
N PRO A 28 -41.63 -7.51 -20.33
CA PRO A 28 -41.68 -6.49 -21.39
C PRO A 28 -41.24 -7.08 -22.75
N GLN A 29 -41.52 -6.40 -23.86
CA GLN A 29 -41.20 -6.94 -25.20
C GLN A 29 -39.78 -6.61 -25.64
N LYS A 30 -39.18 -5.53 -25.11
CA LYS A 30 -37.82 -5.15 -25.50
C LYS A 30 -37.01 -4.56 -24.36
N HIS A 31 -35.79 -5.06 -24.22
CA HIS A 31 -34.75 -4.51 -23.35
C HIS A 31 -33.51 -4.11 -24.14
N ARG A 32 -32.76 -3.16 -23.59
CA ARG A 32 -31.38 -2.86 -23.97
C ARG A 32 -30.48 -3.00 -22.75
N LEU A 33 -29.45 -3.84 -22.88
CA LEU A 33 -28.49 -4.14 -21.82
C LEU A 33 -27.10 -3.75 -22.30
N SER A 34 -26.31 -3.12 -21.44
CA SER A 34 -24.86 -2.93 -21.62
C SER A 34 -24.16 -3.64 -20.48
N MET A 35 -23.38 -4.67 -20.78
CA MET A 35 -22.82 -5.58 -19.78
C MET A 35 -21.31 -5.75 -19.96
N ARG A 36 -20.57 -5.80 -18.85
CA ARG A 36 -19.12 -6.07 -18.86
C ARG A 36 -18.84 -7.54 -19.10
N ASN A 37 -17.60 -7.85 -19.49
CA ASN A 37 -17.12 -9.21 -19.45
C ASN A 37 -17.26 -9.82 -18.04
N ASN A 38 -17.58 -11.11 -17.97
CA ASN A 38 -17.75 -11.89 -16.75
C ASN A 38 -18.79 -11.31 -15.78
N SER A 39 -19.75 -10.56 -16.30
CA SER A 39 -20.86 -10.01 -15.53
C SER A 39 -22.16 -10.73 -15.87
N SER A 40 -23.07 -10.74 -14.90
CA SER A 40 -24.40 -11.31 -15.04
C SER A 40 -25.46 -10.27 -14.72
N TRP A 41 -26.61 -10.38 -15.38
CA TRP A 41 -27.78 -9.57 -15.09
C TRP A 41 -29.05 -10.41 -15.18
N ARG A 42 -29.96 -10.20 -14.24
CA ARG A 42 -31.25 -10.89 -14.17
C ARG A 42 -32.36 -9.97 -14.65
N ILE A 43 -33.18 -10.43 -15.61
CA ILE A 43 -34.39 -9.72 -16.03
C ILE A 43 -35.65 -10.55 -15.75
N PRO A 44 -36.73 -9.95 -15.25
CA PRO A 44 -38.02 -10.62 -15.17
C PRO A 44 -38.73 -10.61 -16.53
N ILE A 45 -39.39 -11.73 -16.85
CA ILE A 45 -40.26 -11.91 -18.00
C ILE A 45 -41.60 -12.40 -17.47
N HIS A 46 -42.62 -11.57 -17.59
CA HIS A 46 -43.96 -11.86 -17.10
C HIS A 46 -44.78 -12.49 -18.22
N PHE A 47 -45.45 -13.60 -17.90
CA PHE A 47 -46.33 -14.33 -18.80
C PHE A 47 -47.76 -14.34 -18.26
N ARG A 48 -48.71 -14.03 -19.15
CA ARG A 48 -50.15 -14.18 -18.89
C ARG A 48 -50.86 -14.75 -20.12
N GLN A 49 -51.74 -15.73 -19.91
CA GLN A 49 -52.49 -16.35 -21.00
C GLN A 49 -53.56 -15.40 -21.58
N ALA A 50 -53.77 -15.42 -22.90
CA ALA A 50 -54.88 -14.72 -23.56
C ALA A 50 -56.23 -15.42 -23.27
N ASP A 51 -57.32 -14.65 -23.15
CA ASP A 51 -58.61 -15.11 -22.59
C ASP A 51 -59.52 -15.91 -23.55
N ASP A 52 -59.07 -16.25 -24.76
CA ASP A 52 -59.93 -16.92 -25.76
C ASP A 52 -59.91 -18.46 -25.65
N TYR A 53 -59.40 -19.00 -24.54
CA TYR A 53 -59.46 -20.43 -24.25
C TYR A 53 -60.79 -20.74 -23.54
N PRO A 54 -61.59 -21.72 -24.00
CA PRO A 54 -62.93 -21.96 -23.48
C PRO A 54 -62.94 -22.14 -21.95
N MET A 55 -63.84 -21.41 -21.27
CA MET A 55 -63.98 -21.34 -19.81
C MET A 55 -64.23 -22.71 -19.15
N ASP A 56 -64.68 -23.71 -19.91
CA ASP A 56 -65.03 -25.06 -19.44
C ASP A 56 -63.84 -25.90 -18.96
N LEU A 57 -62.61 -25.37 -19.05
CA LEU A 57 -61.37 -26.13 -18.87
C LEU A 57 -60.55 -25.68 -17.64
N MET A 58 -61.20 -25.19 -16.58
CA MET A 58 -60.53 -24.88 -15.30
C MET A 58 -59.77 -26.07 -14.68
N ASN A 59 -60.04 -27.30 -15.15
CA ASN A 59 -59.34 -28.51 -14.75
C ASN A 59 -58.28 -29.01 -15.76
N ILE A 60 -58.05 -28.30 -16.87
CA ILE A 60 -56.97 -28.63 -17.80
C ILE A 60 -55.65 -28.07 -17.29
N ARG A 61 -54.66 -28.96 -17.26
CA ARG A 61 -53.25 -28.58 -17.10
C ARG A 61 -52.75 -28.03 -18.42
N SER A 62 -52.48 -26.73 -18.44
CA SER A 62 -51.80 -26.07 -19.54
C SER A 62 -50.32 -25.92 -19.20
N SER A 63 -49.48 -25.72 -20.22
CA SER A 63 -48.06 -25.46 -20.02
C SER A 63 -47.59 -24.31 -20.87
N VAL A 64 -46.68 -23.51 -20.31
CA VAL A 64 -45.92 -22.49 -21.03
C VAL A 64 -44.45 -22.89 -21.02
N GLU A 65 -43.78 -22.73 -22.15
CA GLU A 65 -42.37 -23.03 -22.32
C GLU A 65 -41.72 -21.89 -23.10
N LEU A 66 -40.65 -21.33 -22.52
CA LEU A 66 -39.82 -20.33 -23.16
C LEU A 66 -38.64 -21.01 -23.84
N ARG A 67 -38.31 -20.50 -25.02
CA ARG A 67 -37.16 -20.93 -25.80
C ARG A 67 -36.30 -19.73 -26.14
N VAL A 68 -35.02 -19.86 -25.82
CA VAL A 68 -34.00 -18.93 -26.31
C VAL A 68 -33.69 -19.33 -27.75
N GLU A 69 -33.75 -18.38 -28.68
CA GLU A 69 -33.27 -18.58 -30.04
C GLU A 69 -31.73 -18.76 -30.05
N ARG A 70 -31.12 -18.92 -31.24
CA ARG A 70 -29.66 -19.13 -31.34
C ARG A 70 -28.90 -18.00 -30.64
N ILE A 71 -28.06 -18.36 -29.66
CA ILE A 71 -27.15 -17.44 -28.96
C ILE A 71 -25.71 -17.69 -29.39
N SER A 72 -24.85 -16.67 -29.24
CA SER A 72 -23.41 -16.80 -29.44
C SER A 72 -22.74 -17.54 -28.28
N ASP A 73 -21.59 -18.18 -28.54
CA ASP A 73 -20.80 -18.88 -27.51
C ASP A 73 -20.25 -17.97 -26.40
N PHE A 74 -20.29 -16.64 -26.58
CA PHE A 74 -19.82 -15.65 -25.62
C PHE A 74 -20.85 -15.33 -24.53
N ILE A 75 -22.07 -15.82 -24.69
CA ILE A 75 -23.21 -15.51 -23.81
C ILE A 75 -23.77 -16.82 -23.25
N GLU A 76 -24.21 -16.78 -22.02
CA GLU A 76 -24.94 -17.85 -21.35
C GLU A 76 -26.24 -17.28 -20.81
N ILE A 77 -27.33 -18.04 -20.97
CA ILE A 77 -28.65 -17.64 -20.50
C ILE A 77 -29.28 -18.82 -19.77
N ASP A 78 -29.59 -18.60 -18.51
CA ASP A 78 -30.34 -19.54 -17.68
C ASP A 78 -31.73 -19.00 -17.39
N LEU A 79 -32.73 -19.87 -17.50
CA LEU A 79 -34.11 -19.53 -17.18
C LEU A 79 -34.50 -20.15 -15.85
N HIS A 80 -35.10 -19.32 -15.01
CA HIS A 80 -35.58 -19.68 -13.69
C HIS A 80 -37.04 -19.28 -13.57
N SER A 81 -37.82 -20.02 -12.79
CA SER A 81 -39.15 -19.58 -12.38
C SER A 81 -39.53 -20.26 -11.08
N LYS A 82 -40.39 -19.59 -10.30
CA LYS A 82 -41.10 -20.24 -9.20
C LYS A 82 -42.25 -21.12 -9.71
N CYS A 83 -42.70 -20.89 -10.95
CA CYS A 83 -44.00 -21.37 -11.41
C CYS A 83 -45.07 -21.09 -10.33
N GLU A 84 -46.02 -22.00 -10.10
CA GLU A 84 -47.00 -21.92 -8.99
C GLU A 84 -46.45 -22.51 -7.67
N THR A 85 -45.13 -22.55 -7.48
CA THR A 85 -44.47 -23.08 -6.26
C THR A 85 -43.86 -21.96 -5.41
N GLU A 86 -43.47 -22.26 -4.18
CA GLU A 86 -42.86 -21.27 -3.28
C GLU A 86 -41.40 -20.97 -3.62
N THR A 87 -40.69 -21.95 -4.20
CA THR A 87 -39.25 -21.90 -4.45
C THR A 87 -38.93 -21.70 -5.93
N GLU A 88 -37.93 -20.87 -6.20
CA GLU A 88 -37.44 -20.66 -7.56
C GLU A 88 -36.58 -21.84 -7.99
N MET A 89 -36.83 -22.37 -9.19
CA MET A 89 -36.08 -23.48 -9.77
C MET A 89 -35.57 -23.10 -11.16
N LYS A 90 -34.44 -23.67 -11.57
CA LYS A 90 -33.95 -23.55 -12.95
C LYS A 90 -34.89 -24.32 -13.86
N THR A 91 -35.72 -23.61 -14.61
CA THR A 91 -36.71 -24.17 -15.53
C THR A 91 -37.08 -23.15 -16.60
N ASN A 92 -37.27 -23.64 -17.83
CA ASN A 92 -37.83 -22.88 -18.92
C ASN A 92 -39.33 -23.20 -19.15
N LYS A 93 -39.91 -24.10 -18.34
CA LYS A 93 -41.26 -24.63 -18.52
C LYS A 93 -42.03 -24.65 -17.21
N CYS A 94 -43.28 -24.18 -17.25
CA CYS A 94 -44.21 -24.26 -16.14
C CYS A 94 -45.51 -24.94 -16.58
N THR A 95 -46.08 -25.77 -15.69
CA THR A 95 -47.41 -26.37 -15.85
C THR A 95 -48.34 -25.78 -14.80
N PHE A 96 -49.56 -25.41 -15.19
CA PHE A 96 -50.49 -24.67 -14.34
C PHE A 96 -51.95 -25.04 -14.65
N LYS A 97 -52.88 -24.63 -13.78
CA LYS A 97 -54.33 -24.74 -13.99
C LYS A 97 -54.98 -23.37 -14.06
N GLY A 98 -55.99 -23.22 -14.92
CA GLY A 98 -56.72 -21.96 -15.04
C GLY A 98 -55.88 -20.86 -15.67
N ARG A 99 -55.91 -19.66 -15.08
CA ARG A 99 -55.27 -18.45 -15.63
C ARG A 99 -54.02 -18.11 -14.82
N PRO A 100 -52.82 -18.49 -15.28
CA PRO A 100 -51.61 -18.26 -14.53
C PRO A 100 -51.15 -16.81 -14.64
N ASP A 101 -50.45 -16.35 -13.61
CA ASP A 101 -49.56 -15.19 -13.67
C ASP A 101 -48.16 -15.69 -13.29
N ILE A 102 -47.35 -16.00 -14.30
CA ILE A 102 -46.03 -16.62 -14.11
C ILE A 102 -44.96 -15.60 -14.45
N THR A 103 -43.98 -15.48 -13.55
CA THR A 103 -42.75 -14.73 -13.83
C THR A 103 -41.61 -15.71 -14.05
N PHE A 104 -41.00 -15.61 -15.22
CA PHE A 104 -39.69 -16.20 -15.51
C PHE A 104 -38.60 -15.16 -15.20
N PHE A 105 -37.44 -15.63 -14.78
CA PHE A 105 -36.23 -14.82 -14.62
C PHE A 105 -35.21 -15.35 -15.61
N ALA A 106 -34.72 -14.47 -16.49
CA ALA A 106 -33.61 -14.78 -17.38
C ALA A 106 -32.33 -14.22 -16.78
N ASP A 107 -31.44 -15.14 -16.38
CA ASP A 107 -30.09 -14.85 -15.94
C ASP A 107 -29.17 -14.84 -17.14
N ILE A 108 -28.79 -13.64 -17.58
CA ILE A 108 -27.94 -13.42 -18.75
C ILE A 108 -26.53 -13.19 -18.25
N ARG A 109 -25.55 -13.92 -18.79
CA ARG A 109 -24.14 -13.79 -18.45
C ARG A 109 -23.30 -13.58 -19.70
N VAL A 110 -22.44 -12.57 -19.68
CA VAL A 110 -21.37 -12.40 -20.67
C VAL A 110 -20.15 -13.17 -20.18
N LYS A 111 -19.76 -14.23 -20.89
CA LYS A 111 -18.64 -15.11 -20.50
C LYS A 111 -17.28 -14.54 -20.89
N SER A 112 -17.20 -14.00 -22.10
CA SER A 112 -15.96 -13.46 -22.67
C SER A 112 -16.27 -12.41 -23.74
N CYS A 113 -15.31 -11.54 -23.99
CA CYS A 113 -15.36 -10.58 -25.09
C CYS A 113 -14.79 -11.21 -26.38
N PRO A 114 -15.55 -11.22 -27.49
CA PRO A 114 -15.03 -11.66 -28.77
C PRO A 114 -13.91 -10.72 -29.26
N ALA A 115 -12.91 -11.28 -29.96
CA ALA A 115 -11.88 -10.47 -30.62
C ALA A 115 -12.45 -9.62 -31.76
N ASP A 116 -13.43 -10.17 -32.50
CA ASP A 116 -14.16 -9.41 -33.52
C ASP A 116 -15.18 -8.47 -32.86
N ARG A 117 -14.94 -7.16 -33.03
CA ARG A 117 -15.81 -6.09 -32.50
C ARG A 117 -17.21 -6.11 -33.09
N SER A 118 -17.41 -6.67 -34.28
CA SER A 118 -18.73 -6.79 -34.89
C SER A 118 -19.69 -7.67 -34.06
N LEU A 119 -19.13 -8.57 -33.25
CA LEU A 119 -19.88 -9.47 -32.38
C LEU A 119 -20.23 -8.84 -31.03
N TRP A 120 -19.83 -7.61 -30.73
CA TRP A 120 -20.08 -6.99 -29.43
C TRP A 120 -21.54 -6.59 -29.23
N GLU A 121 -22.27 -6.39 -30.32
CA GLU A 121 -23.71 -6.22 -30.31
C GLU A 121 -24.39 -7.55 -30.64
N GLN A 122 -25.26 -7.99 -29.74
CA GLN A 122 -25.97 -9.25 -29.84
C GLN A 122 -27.47 -8.99 -29.70
N LYS A 123 -28.26 -9.65 -30.55
CA LYS A 123 -29.72 -9.63 -30.47
C LYS A 123 -30.19 -10.99 -30.00
N ILE A 124 -30.69 -11.04 -28.77
CA ILE A 124 -31.22 -12.26 -28.17
C ILE A 124 -32.74 -12.19 -28.23
N LYS A 125 -33.37 -13.32 -28.54
CA LYS A 125 -34.81 -13.47 -28.57
C LYS A 125 -35.23 -14.65 -27.71
N ILE A 126 -36.10 -14.39 -26.73
CA ILE A 126 -36.67 -15.39 -25.83
C ILE A 126 -38.17 -15.43 -26.11
N GLY A 127 -38.62 -16.49 -26.77
CA GLY A 127 -39.98 -16.60 -27.30
C GLY A 127 -40.76 -17.78 -26.77
N LEU A 128 -42.06 -17.76 -27.03
CA LEU A 128 -42.93 -18.93 -26.86
C LEU A 128 -42.72 -19.90 -28.02
N THR A 129 -42.68 -21.20 -27.75
CA THR A 129 -42.39 -22.22 -28.79
C THR A 129 -43.42 -22.26 -29.94
N ASN A 130 -44.69 -21.92 -29.65
CA ASN A 130 -45.81 -22.13 -30.57
C ASN A 130 -46.51 -20.83 -31.01
N ILE A 131 -45.95 -19.66 -30.68
CA ILE A 131 -46.55 -18.35 -30.96
C ILE A 131 -45.42 -17.41 -31.38
N ASN A 132 -45.69 -16.51 -32.34
CA ASN A 132 -44.75 -15.48 -32.76
C ASN A 132 -44.75 -14.30 -31.76
N GLU A 133 -44.49 -14.59 -30.50
CA GLU A 133 -44.36 -13.62 -29.42
C GLU A 133 -43.08 -13.88 -28.63
N SER A 134 -42.33 -12.81 -28.37
CA SER A 134 -41.01 -12.91 -27.76
C SER A 134 -40.59 -11.63 -27.05
N VAL A 135 -39.70 -11.80 -26.08
CA VAL A 135 -38.89 -10.74 -25.51
C VAL A 135 -37.61 -10.60 -26.33
N GLU A 136 -37.36 -9.41 -26.86
CA GLU A 136 -36.11 -9.04 -27.52
C GLU A 136 -35.15 -8.35 -26.54
N ILE A 137 -33.88 -8.71 -26.62
CA ILE A 137 -32.83 -8.14 -25.79
C ILE A 137 -31.71 -7.69 -26.73
N ASP A 138 -31.54 -6.37 -26.84
CA ASP A 138 -30.39 -5.75 -27.50
C ASP A 138 -29.25 -5.69 -26.46
N LEU A 139 -28.28 -6.60 -26.56
CA LEU A 139 -27.14 -6.69 -25.64
C LEU A 139 -25.88 -6.07 -26.27
N GLN A 140 -25.26 -5.13 -25.56
CA GLN A 140 -23.97 -4.56 -25.88
C GLN A 140 -22.92 -5.06 -24.87
N MET A 141 -21.89 -5.74 -25.37
CA MET A 141 -20.75 -6.15 -24.55
C MET A 141 -19.75 -4.99 -24.41
N LEU A 142 -19.50 -4.59 -23.16
CA LEU A 142 -18.58 -3.52 -22.78
C LEU A 142 -17.17 -4.10 -22.62
N CYS A 143 -16.48 -4.24 -23.75
CA CYS A 143 -15.19 -4.95 -23.86
C CYS A 143 -13.96 -4.05 -23.83
N GLU A 144 -14.13 -2.75 -24.05
CA GLU A 144 -13.07 -1.74 -24.01
C GLU A 144 -13.46 -0.60 -23.09
N CYS A 145 -12.45 0.01 -22.47
CA CYS A 145 -12.61 1.27 -21.75
C CYS A 145 -12.47 2.45 -22.72
N GLU A 146 -13.11 3.58 -22.42
CA GLU A 146 -13.00 4.77 -23.27
C GLU A 146 -11.55 5.26 -23.44
N CYS A 147 -10.73 5.12 -22.40
CA CYS A 147 -9.31 5.49 -22.42
C CYS A 147 -8.41 4.54 -23.22
N GLU A 148 -8.91 3.38 -23.64
CA GLU A 148 -8.18 2.41 -24.48
C GLU A 148 -8.42 2.67 -25.98
N LYS A 149 -9.29 3.62 -26.31
CA LYS A 149 -9.56 3.94 -27.71
C LYS A 149 -8.30 4.54 -28.37
N PRO A 150 -8.04 4.23 -29.66
CA PRO A 150 -6.83 4.69 -30.35
C PRO A 150 -6.62 6.21 -30.33
N ASP A 151 -7.68 7.00 -30.25
CA ASP A 151 -7.64 8.48 -30.16
C ASP A 151 -7.24 9.00 -28.77
N LYS A 152 -7.34 8.17 -27.73
CA LYS A 152 -6.98 8.51 -26.34
C LYS A 152 -5.58 8.02 -25.95
N ILE A 153 -4.98 7.15 -26.76
CA ILE A 153 -3.65 6.61 -26.54
C ILE A 153 -2.61 7.62 -27.03
N VAL A 154 -1.68 8.01 -26.17
CA VAL A 154 -0.60 8.95 -26.51
C VAL A 154 0.73 8.20 -26.58
N LYS A 155 1.28 8.07 -27.79
CA LYS A 155 2.63 7.51 -28.01
C LYS A 155 3.69 8.53 -27.65
N ASN A 156 4.84 8.05 -27.14
CA ASN A 156 5.95 8.89 -26.69
C ASN A 156 5.51 10.01 -25.75
N SER A 157 4.59 9.69 -24.82
CA SER A 157 4.01 10.71 -23.95
C SER A 157 5.04 11.21 -22.93
N ALA A 158 4.90 12.47 -22.51
CA ALA A 158 5.78 13.09 -21.53
C ALA A 158 5.66 12.41 -20.15
N GLU A 159 4.45 11.94 -19.79
CA GLU A 159 4.17 11.14 -18.60
C GLU A 159 4.93 9.81 -18.58
N CYS A 160 5.27 9.29 -19.77
CA CYS A 160 6.10 8.10 -19.96
C CYS A 160 7.54 8.45 -20.38
N HIS A 161 8.09 9.57 -19.89
CA HIS A 161 9.46 10.05 -20.17
C HIS A 161 9.78 10.15 -21.68
N ASN A 162 8.78 10.49 -22.50
CA ASN A 162 8.83 10.53 -23.96
C ASN A 162 9.28 9.21 -24.61
N ALA A 163 9.19 8.11 -23.87
CA ALA A 163 9.68 6.80 -24.27
C ALA A 163 8.71 5.67 -23.94
N GLY A 164 7.43 5.99 -23.84
CA GLY A 164 6.37 5.02 -23.69
C GLY A 164 5.05 5.50 -24.24
N THR A 165 4.09 4.59 -24.26
CA THR A 165 2.71 4.81 -24.68
C THR A 165 1.84 4.95 -23.44
N PHE A 166 1.26 6.13 -23.25
CA PHE A 166 0.36 6.42 -22.14
C PHE A 166 -1.08 6.07 -22.51
N ALA A 167 -1.72 5.27 -21.66
CA ALA A 167 -3.12 4.91 -21.80
C ALA A 167 -3.73 4.65 -20.42
N CYS A 168 -4.95 5.12 -20.19
CA CYS A 168 -5.73 4.85 -18.97
C CYS A 168 -5.00 5.17 -17.64
N GLY A 169 -4.12 6.19 -17.62
CA GLY A 169 -3.41 6.61 -16.40
C GLY A 169 -2.09 5.86 -16.14
N ILE A 170 -1.69 4.96 -17.03
CA ILE A 170 -0.44 4.20 -16.92
C ILE A 170 0.35 4.25 -18.22
N CYS A 171 1.64 3.92 -18.15
CA CYS A 171 2.46 3.67 -19.33
C CYS A 171 2.27 2.21 -19.79
N ALA A 172 1.33 1.99 -20.70
CA ALA A 172 0.92 0.67 -21.17
C ALA A 172 2.05 -0.08 -21.91
N ALA A 173 3.02 0.63 -22.49
CA ALA A 173 4.19 0.05 -23.13
C ALA A 173 5.37 1.02 -23.09
N CYS A 174 6.58 0.52 -22.86
CA CYS A 174 7.83 1.28 -22.99
C CYS A 174 8.52 0.96 -24.32
N ASN A 175 9.20 1.95 -24.90
CA ASN A 175 9.91 1.81 -26.16
C ASN A 175 11.29 1.18 -25.96
N GLY A 176 11.68 0.28 -26.87
CA GLY A 176 13.01 -0.33 -26.87
C GLY A 176 13.26 -1.11 -25.58
N ASN A 177 14.35 -0.77 -24.88
CA ASN A 177 14.72 -1.39 -23.61
C ASN A 177 14.31 -0.53 -22.39
N ARG A 178 13.47 0.50 -22.55
CA ARG A 178 13.04 1.30 -21.40
C ARG A 178 12.19 0.46 -20.45
N ALA A 179 12.30 0.72 -19.16
CA ALA A 179 11.57 0.03 -18.11
C ALA A 179 11.15 1.01 -16.99
N GLY A 180 10.37 0.53 -16.03
CA GLY A 180 9.79 1.35 -14.96
C GLY A 180 8.32 1.69 -15.21
N GLU A 181 7.62 2.19 -14.19
CA GLU A 181 6.20 2.53 -14.27
C GLU A 181 5.94 3.68 -15.26
N GLN A 182 6.94 4.54 -15.44
CA GLN A 182 6.90 5.71 -16.32
C GLN A 182 7.93 5.62 -17.45
N CYS A 183 8.48 4.43 -17.74
CA CYS A 183 9.53 4.22 -18.73
C CYS A 183 10.80 5.07 -18.51
N GLU A 184 11.09 5.37 -17.24
CA GLU A 184 12.17 6.23 -16.77
C GLU A 184 13.55 5.57 -16.83
N CYS A 185 13.61 4.24 -16.82
CA CYS A 185 14.87 3.51 -16.74
C CYS A 185 15.45 3.20 -18.12
N ASP A 186 16.72 3.52 -18.32
CA ASP A 186 17.49 3.16 -19.51
C ASP A 186 18.36 1.91 -19.28
N LEU A 187 18.30 0.95 -20.20
CA LEU A 187 18.86 -0.40 -20.08
C LEU A 187 20.05 -0.66 -21.03
N GLU A 188 20.88 0.33 -21.35
CA GLU A 188 22.05 0.17 -22.22
C GLU A 188 23.17 -0.80 -21.72
N LYS A 189 22.90 -1.64 -20.70
CA LYS A 189 23.78 -2.78 -20.32
C LYS A 189 23.06 -4.11 -20.61
N PRO A 190 23.75 -5.10 -21.20
CA PRO A 190 23.11 -6.25 -21.82
C PRO A 190 22.24 -7.03 -20.84
N ILE A 191 20.97 -7.17 -21.22
CA ILE A 191 19.94 -7.91 -20.50
C ILE A 191 20.25 -9.40 -20.64
N VAL A 192 20.53 -10.08 -19.52
CA VAL A 192 20.44 -11.54 -19.49
C VAL A 192 18.95 -11.86 -19.55
N HIS A 193 18.48 -12.24 -20.75
CA HIS A 193 17.09 -12.54 -21.05
C HIS A 193 16.51 -13.61 -20.11
N LYS A 194 15.74 -13.17 -19.10
CA LYS A 194 14.50 -13.79 -18.59
C LYS A 194 13.97 -13.19 -17.27
N ASP A 195 14.72 -12.30 -16.61
CA ASP A 195 14.32 -11.77 -15.31
C ASP A 195 14.78 -10.31 -15.11
N PRO A 196 13.90 -9.30 -15.30
CA PRO A 196 14.24 -7.89 -15.07
C PRO A 196 14.57 -7.59 -13.60
N ASP A 197 14.03 -8.38 -12.65
CA ASP A 197 14.29 -8.23 -11.21
C ASP A 197 15.62 -8.87 -10.77
N ALA A 198 16.24 -9.68 -11.63
CA ALA A 198 17.50 -10.36 -11.33
C ALA A 198 18.65 -9.39 -10.98
N ARG A 199 18.62 -8.15 -11.48
CA ARG A 199 19.65 -7.15 -11.16
C ARG A 199 19.57 -6.63 -9.72
N CYS A 200 18.42 -6.72 -9.08
CA CYS A 200 18.22 -6.33 -7.68
C CYS A 200 18.12 -7.55 -6.75
N LYS A 201 18.49 -8.73 -7.24
CA LYS A 201 18.39 -9.98 -6.48
C LYS A 201 19.76 -10.62 -6.34
N HIS A 202 20.21 -10.78 -5.09
CA HIS A 202 21.43 -11.52 -4.82
C HIS A 202 21.21 -13.02 -5.13
N LYS A 203 22.23 -13.71 -5.66
CA LYS A 203 22.10 -15.13 -6.07
C LYS A 203 21.60 -16.06 -4.96
N ASP A 204 22.00 -15.76 -3.73
CA ASP A 204 21.69 -16.57 -2.55
C ASP A 204 20.42 -16.09 -1.80
N ILE A 205 19.81 -14.98 -2.23
CA ILE A 205 18.66 -14.37 -1.54
C ILE A 205 17.49 -14.24 -2.51
N PHE A 206 16.37 -14.91 -2.20
CA PHE A 206 15.22 -14.94 -3.10
C PHE A 206 14.41 -13.64 -3.16
N ARG A 207 14.65 -12.70 -2.24
CA ARG A 207 13.94 -11.42 -2.15
C ARG A 207 14.70 -10.31 -2.87
N ILE A 208 13.97 -9.48 -3.63
CA ILE A 208 14.48 -8.25 -4.24
C ILE A 208 15.03 -7.34 -3.13
N CYS A 209 16.24 -6.82 -3.32
CA CYS A 209 16.98 -5.98 -2.36
C CYS A 209 17.00 -6.58 -0.95
N SER A 210 17.12 -7.91 -0.86
CA SER A 210 17.07 -8.66 0.40
C SER A 210 15.82 -8.42 1.25
N GLY A 211 14.76 -7.83 0.68
CA GLY A 211 13.55 -7.39 1.38
C GLY A 211 13.76 -6.18 2.30
N ARG A 212 14.83 -5.41 2.09
CA ARG A 212 15.30 -4.29 2.92
C ARG A 212 15.59 -3.05 2.07
N GLY A 213 14.78 -2.85 1.03
CA GLY A 213 14.92 -1.75 0.08
C GLY A 213 13.98 -1.89 -1.10
N ARG A 214 14.01 -0.88 -1.98
CA ARG A 214 13.25 -0.83 -3.23
C ARG A 214 14.20 -0.95 -4.41
N CYS A 215 13.81 -1.70 -5.45
CA CYS A 215 14.58 -1.77 -6.68
C CYS A 215 14.19 -0.61 -7.59
N GLU A 216 15.08 0.36 -7.77
CA GLU A 216 14.89 1.54 -8.60
C GLU A 216 15.88 1.47 -9.77
N CYS A 217 15.36 1.38 -11.00
CA CYS A 217 16.16 1.21 -12.22
C CYS A 217 17.31 0.19 -12.08
N PHE A 218 16.98 -0.99 -11.55
CA PHE A 218 17.91 -2.12 -11.41
C PHE A 218 19.05 -1.91 -10.41
N GLN A 219 18.88 -0.96 -9.50
CA GLN A 219 19.75 -0.74 -8.36
C GLN A 219 18.90 -0.72 -7.09
N CYS A 220 19.39 -1.36 -6.03
CA CYS A 220 18.68 -1.33 -4.76
C CYS A 220 18.88 0.01 -4.05
N SER A 221 17.77 0.72 -3.82
CA SER A 221 17.67 1.80 -2.86
C SER A 221 17.35 1.19 -1.49
N CYS A 222 18.35 1.06 -0.64
CA CYS A 222 18.22 0.41 0.66
C CYS A 222 17.41 1.22 1.66
N ASP A 223 16.66 0.51 2.50
CA ASP A 223 15.99 1.10 3.65
C ASP A 223 17.04 1.56 4.68
N TYR A 224 16.63 2.46 5.57
CA TYR A 224 17.51 3.00 6.60
C TYR A 224 18.14 1.88 7.46
N GLY A 225 19.45 1.98 7.67
CA GLY A 225 20.23 0.97 8.41
C GLY A 225 20.64 -0.24 7.59
N PHE A 226 20.43 -0.26 6.27
CA PHE A 226 20.89 -1.34 5.39
C PHE A 226 21.76 -0.83 4.25
N SER A 227 22.70 -1.66 3.79
CA SER A 227 23.62 -1.29 2.72
C SER A 227 24.07 -2.48 1.86
N GLY A 228 24.82 -2.16 0.80
CA GLY A 228 25.29 -3.09 -0.22
C GLY A 228 24.42 -3.08 -1.48
N ASP A 229 24.94 -3.65 -2.57
CA ASP A 229 24.28 -3.66 -3.90
C ASP A 229 22.88 -4.29 -3.88
N TYR A 230 22.60 -5.14 -2.88
CA TYR A 230 21.33 -5.83 -2.67
C TYR A 230 20.77 -5.61 -1.26
N CYS A 231 21.22 -4.58 -0.55
CA CYS A 231 20.82 -4.28 0.84
C CYS A 231 21.01 -5.46 1.82
N GLN A 232 22.05 -6.25 1.59
CA GLN A 232 22.32 -7.46 2.35
C GLN A 232 22.99 -7.20 3.70
N TYR A 233 23.63 -6.05 3.88
CA TYR A 233 24.33 -5.70 5.11
C TYR A 233 23.41 -4.95 6.07
N ASP A 234 23.47 -5.33 7.34
CA ASP A 234 22.74 -4.69 8.44
C ASP A 234 23.70 -3.74 9.17
N ASP A 235 23.54 -2.46 8.88
CA ASP A 235 24.34 -1.35 9.39
C ASP A 235 23.63 -0.60 10.52
N SER A 236 22.49 -1.11 11.01
CA SER A 236 21.69 -0.47 12.07
C SER A 236 22.52 -0.16 13.33
N ASN A 237 23.43 -1.06 13.70
CA ASN A 237 24.33 -0.90 14.86
C ASN A 237 25.51 0.06 14.64
N CYS A 238 25.65 0.61 13.43
CA CYS A 238 26.67 1.59 13.08
C CYS A 238 26.11 3.02 12.99
N HIS A 239 24.83 3.20 13.32
CA HIS A 239 24.20 4.50 13.43
C HIS A 239 24.23 5.00 14.88
N PRO A 240 24.81 6.18 15.16
CA PRO A 240 24.97 6.69 16.53
C PRO A 240 23.64 6.95 17.23
N ASP A 241 22.65 7.49 16.50
CA ASP A 241 21.28 7.69 16.97
C ASP A 241 20.32 7.17 15.91
N ASN A 242 19.08 6.84 16.27
CA ASN A 242 18.02 6.42 15.33
C ASN A 242 17.57 7.57 14.37
N ASP A 243 18.42 8.58 14.17
CA ASP A 243 18.23 9.72 13.31
C ASP A 243 18.71 9.40 11.90
N LYS A 244 17.81 9.55 10.93
CA LYS A 244 18.03 9.20 9.53
C LYS A 244 19.04 10.10 8.81
N ASP A 245 19.35 11.26 9.40
CA ASP A 245 20.21 12.26 8.79
C ASP A 245 21.68 12.15 9.23
N LEU A 246 21.98 11.30 10.23
CA LEU A 246 23.35 11.03 10.63
C LEU A 246 24.05 10.11 9.61
N LYS A 247 25.36 10.25 9.48
CA LYS A 247 26.15 9.39 8.58
C LYS A 247 26.55 8.13 9.33
N ILE A 248 26.55 6.99 8.65
CA ILE A 248 27.08 5.72 9.18
C ILE A 248 28.50 5.96 9.72
N CYS A 249 28.76 5.53 10.95
CA CYS A 249 30.03 5.77 11.66
C CYS A 249 30.47 7.25 11.67
N ASN A 250 29.50 8.18 11.79
CA ASN A 250 29.69 9.63 11.72
C ASN A 250 30.42 10.12 10.45
N GLY A 251 30.43 9.30 9.39
CA GLY A 251 31.23 9.56 8.18
C GLY A 251 32.73 9.37 8.36
N ASN A 252 33.20 8.92 9.53
CA ASN A 252 34.60 8.74 9.88
C ASN A 252 35.05 7.27 9.89
N GLY A 253 34.24 6.35 9.37
CA GLY A 253 34.57 4.93 9.33
C GLY A 253 33.70 4.17 8.35
N ARG A 254 33.98 2.87 8.22
CA ARG A 254 33.16 1.93 7.44
C ARG A 254 32.46 0.97 8.39
N CYS A 255 31.18 0.72 8.20
CA CYS A 255 30.48 -0.34 8.93
C CYS A 255 30.87 -1.70 8.32
N ILE A 256 31.37 -2.60 9.16
CA ILE A 256 31.77 -3.96 8.78
C ILE A 256 31.22 -4.89 9.85
N GLU A 257 30.36 -5.85 9.46
CA GLU A 257 29.73 -6.81 10.38
C GLU A 257 29.09 -6.12 11.60
N SER A 258 28.31 -5.07 11.35
CA SER A 258 27.60 -4.30 12.39
C SER A 258 28.51 -3.60 13.41
N LYS A 259 29.78 -3.35 13.07
CA LYS A 259 30.73 -2.56 13.86
C LYS A 259 31.41 -1.49 13.01
N CYS A 260 31.60 -0.31 13.59
CA CYS A 260 32.35 0.75 12.93
C CYS A 260 33.85 0.50 12.97
N ASN A 261 34.45 0.36 11.79
CA ASN A 261 35.90 0.39 11.62
C ASN A 261 36.32 1.84 11.29
N CYS A 262 36.90 2.51 12.27
CA CYS A 262 37.24 3.93 12.17
C CYS A 262 38.45 4.20 11.29
N THR A 263 38.36 5.27 10.52
CA THR A 263 39.50 5.82 9.76
C THR A 263 40.56 6.30 10.74
N LYS A 264 41.83 6.19 10.36
CA LYS A 264 42.96 6.66 11.17
C LYS A 264 42.72 8.12 11.59
N GLY A 265 42.80 8.39 12.89
CA GLY A 265 42.47 9.70 13.43
C GLY A 265 41.14 9.75 14.20
N TYR A 266 40.35 8.66 14.18
CA TYR A 266 39.06 8.58 14.86
C TYR A 266 38.91 7.28 15.66
N THR A 267 38.13 7.34 16.74
CA THR A 267 37.83 6.25 17.68
C THR A 267 36.42 6.41 18.23
N GLY A 268 35.98 5.48 19.08
CA GLY A 268 34.62 5.41 19.61
C GLY A 268 33.75 4.41 18.86
N LYS A 269 32.62 4.02 19.48
CA LYS A 269 31.70 3.00 18.93
C LYS A 269 31.19 3.38 17.53
N TYR A 270 31.06 4.68 17.27
CA TYR A 270 30.55 5.22 16.03
C TYR A 270 31.56 6.17 15.34
N CYS A 271 32.85 6.09 15.67
CA CYS A 271 33.90 6.98 15.11
C CYS A 271 33.63 8.48 15.29
N ASP A 272 32.95 8.82 16.39
CA ASP A 272 32.56 10.16 16.81
C ASP A 272 33.72 10.96 17.42
N CYS A 273 34.77 10.29 17.89
CA CYS A 273 35.86 10.94 18.63
C CYS A 273 37.15 10.99 17.81
N PRO A 274 37.73 12.19 17.55
CA PRO A 274 39.09 12.29 17.05
C PRO A 274 40.10 11.68 18.04
N THR A 275 41.14 11.00 17.54
CA THR A 275 42.22 10.44 18.37
C THR A 275 43.26 11.48 18.78
N ASP A 276 43.26 12.66 18.13
CA ASP A 276 44.09 13.79 18.52
C ASP A 276 43.34 14.65 19.56
N PRO A 277 43.86 14.79 20.79
CA PRO A 277 43.20 15.52 21.87
C PRO A 277 43.09 17.05 21.65
N SER A 278 43.73 17.60 20.62
CA SER A 278 43.66 19.03 20.28
C SER A 278 42.24 19.52 19.95
N TRP A 279 41.35 18.63 19.49
CA TRP A 279 39.94 18.96 19.22
C TRP A 279 39.07 19.03 20.49
N CYS A 280 39.36 18.21 21.51
CA CYS A 280 38.71 18.35 22.81
C CYS A 280 39.09 19.66 23.51
N SER A 281 40.18 20.32 23.12
CA SER A 281 40.59 21.60 23.72
C SER A 281 39.78 22.81 23.24
N GLN A 282 39.05 22.70 22.12
CA GLN A 282 38.30 23.83 21.55
C GLN A 282 36.81 23.87 21.94
N THR A 283 36.19 22.74 22.23
CA THR A 283 34.80 22.70 22.74
C THR A 283 34.71 22.93 24.25
N VAL A 284 35.79 22.68 25.00
CA VAL A 284 35.83 22.97 26.44
C VAL A 284 35.75 24.49 26.69
N ASN A 285 36.49 25.34 25.99
CA ASN A 285 36.47 26.78 26.29
C ASN A 285 35.18 27.53 25.89
N GLY A 286 34.34 26.96 25.02
CA GLY A 286 33.04 27.51 24.67
C GLY A 286 31.96 27.14 25.68
N GLN A 287 31.83 25.85 25.98
CA GLN A 287 30.82 25.34 26.92
C GLN A 287 31.18 25.62 28.38
N GLN A 288 32.47 25.68 28.74
CA GLN A 288 32.92 26.05 30.09
C GLN A 288 32.45 27.47 30.46
N LYS A 289 32.51 28.44 29.54
CA LYS A 289 32.05 29.81 29.81
C LYS A 289 30.53 29.90 29.97
N GLU A 290 29.78 29.10 29.23
CA GLU A 290 28.31 29.09 29.29
C GLU A 290 27.80 28.42 30.58
N TRP A 291 28.48 27.37 31.03
CA TRP A 291 28.18 26.65 32.27
C TRP A 291 28.63 27.41 33.52
N ASP A 292 29.80 28.05 33.50
CA ASP A 292 30.28 28.91 34.59
C ASP A 292 29.34 30.13 34.79
N GLN A 293 28.70 30.60 33.71
CA GLN A 293 27.74 31.71 33.75
C GLN A 293 26.37 31.26 34.31
N GLN A 294 25.93 30.03 34.01
CA GLN A 294 24.69 29.46 34.58
C GLN A 294 24.83 29.08 36.06
N ILE A 295 26.00 28.57 36.48
CA ILE A 295 26.31 28.25 37.88
C ILE A 295 26.37 29.53 38.73
N ASN A 296 27.05 30.58 38.26
CA ASN A 296 27.14 31.86 38.98
C ASN A 296 25.80 32.61 39.06
N ASN A 297 24.89 32.40 38.10
CA ASN A 297 23.55 33.01 38.11
C ASN A 297 22.52 32.21 38.95
N SER A 298 22.86 30.99 39.37
CA SER A 298 21.94 30.10 40.11
C SER A 298 22.37 29.84 41.55
N ALA A 299 23.48 30.44 42.00
CA ALA A 299 23.93 30.39 43.38
C ALA A 299 23.37 31.59 44.16
N ASP A 300 22.44 31.35 45.08
CA ASP A 300 22.11 32.34 46.11
C ASP A 300 23.27 32.45 47.12
N THR A 301 23.31 33.55 47.88
CA THR A 301 24.44 34.10 48.66
C THR A 301 25.10 33.19 49.71
N GLU A 302 24.78 31.91 49.77
CA GLU A 302 25.44 30.91 50.61
C GLU A 302 26.04 29.71 49.83
N GLY A 303 26.07 29.76 48.49
CA GLY A 303 26.92 28.84 47.71
C GLY A 303 26.45 27.38 47.65
N VAL A 304 25.16 27.12 47.88
CA VAL A 304 24.58 25.77 47.76
C VAL A 304 24.01 25.57 46.35
N VAL A 305 24.49 24.54 45.65
CA VAL A 305 23.98 24.13 44.32
C VAL A 305 22.62 23.43 44.50
N ASN A 306 21.59 23.89 43.78
CA ASN A 306 20.24 23.34 43.84
C ASN A 306 20.22 21.83 43.46
N GLU A 307 19.65 20.97 44.32
CA GLU A 307 19.51 19.52 44.11
C GLU A 307 18.93 19.13 42.75
N LYS A 308 18.01 19.94 42.20
CA LYS A 308 17.43 19.70 40.87
C LYS A 308 18.43 19.91 39.74
N LEU A 309 19.34 20.87 39.90
CA LEU A 309 20.42 21.13 38.93
C LEU A 309 21.46 20.00 39.00
N TYR A 310 21.80 19.54 40.20
CA TYR A 310 22.68 18.38 40.39
C TYR A 310 22.10 17.09 39.79
N ALA A 311 20.80 16.83 39.99
CA ALA A 311 20.13 15.67 39.41
C ALA A 311 20.09 15.72 37.86
N HIS A 312 19.89 16.90 37.28
CA HIS A 312 19.90 17.12 35.84
C HIS A 312 21.31 16.91 35.25
N MET A 313 22.34 17.49 35.86
CA MET A 313 23.74 17.31 35.46
C MET A 313 24.18 15.84 35.54
N LYS A 314 23.75 15.12 36.59
CA LYS A 314 24.02 13.70 36.77
C LYS A 314 23.30 12.83 35.73
N SER A 315 22.16 13.26 35.20
CA SER A 315 21.48 12.56 34.10
C SER A 315 22.20 12.74 32.76
N GLU A 316 22.69 13.94 32.44
CA GLU A 316 23.41 14.17 31.18
C GLU A 316 24.80 13.50 31.15
N LEU A 317 25.47 13.38 32.30
CA LEU A 317 26.77 12.71 32.40
C LEU A 317 26.68 11.18 32.36
N LYS A 318 25.50 10.60 32.62
CA LYS A 318 25.29 9.14 32.62
C LYS A 318 25.35 8.54 31.21
N ASP A 319 25.12 9.35 30.19
CA ASP A 319 25.10 8.94 28.77
C ASP A 319 26.47 9.08 28.06
N ARG A 320 27.53 9.53 28.74
CA ARG A 320 28.91 9.63 28.18
C ARG A 320 30.02 9.19 29.16
N PRO A 321 30.23 7.88 29.40
CA PRO A 321 31.13 7.44 30.47
C PRO A 321 32.60 7.19 30.05
N SER A 322 33.11 7.74 28.93
CA SER A 322 34.43 7.34 28.39
C SER A 322 35.56 8.38 28.51
N SER A 323 35.39 9.46 29.28
CA SER A 323 36.46 10.44 29.53
C SER A 323 37.08 10.30 30.94
N PRO A 324 38.43 10.24 31.07
CA PRO A 324 39.12 10.22 32.37
C PRO A 324 38.80 11.42 33.28
N GLU A 325 38.42 12.58 32.72
CA GLU A 325 38.03 13.76 33.53
C GLU A 325 36.60 13.68 34.10
N VAL A 326 35.71 12.90 33.48
CA VAL A 326 34.34 12.68 34.00
C VAL A 326 34.40 11.85 35.29
N LEU A 327 35.32 10.88 35.35
CA LEU A 327 35.62 10.12 36.57
C LEU A 327 36.21 11.01 37.67
N TRP A 328 37.03 12.02 37.32
CA TRP A 328 37.55 13.00 38.26
C TRP A 328 36.46 13.93 38.83
N ARG A 329 35.56 14.46 37.98
CA ARG A 329 34.44 15.32 38.44
C ARG A 329 33.40 14.55 39.26
N MET A 330 33.16 13.27 38.97
CA MET A 330 32.35 12.41 39.84
C MET A 330 32.98 12.27 41.23
N THR A 331 34.31 12.16 41.30
CA THR A 331 35.05 12.04 42.57
C THR A 331 34.96 13.31 43.42
N ILE A 332 35.02 14.50 42.81
CA ILE A 332 34.87 15.79 43.53
C ILE A 332 33.45 15.97 44.09
N LEU A 333 32.43 15.68 43.28
CA LEU A 333 31.03 15.83 43.69
C LEU A 333 30.61 14.84 44.79
N THR A 334 31.20 13.64 44.81
CA THR A 334 31.03 12.70 45.93
C THR A 334 31.74 13.18 47.19
N THR A 335 32.98 13.70 47.08
CA THR A 335 33.71 14.21 48.25
C THR A 335 33.09 15.44 48.91
N SER A 336 32.33 16.26 48.17
CA SER A 336 31.59 17.39 48.74
C SER A 336 30.30 16.98 49.46
N HIS A 337 29.72 15.81 49.15
CA HIS A 337 28.52 15.32 49.83
C HIS A 337 28.89 14.54 51.12
N ASP A 338 30.02 13.84 51.12
CA ASP A 338 30.52 13.13 52.31
C ASP A 338 30.98 14.07 53.45
N ILE A 339 31.09 15.38 53.19
CA ILE A 339 31.43 16.40 54.21
C ILE A 339 30.20 16.80 55.06
N GLU A 340 28.97 16.62 54.56
CA GLU A 340 27.75 16.99 55.31
C GLU A 340 27.28 15.90 56.29
N ASP A 341 27.82 14.67 56.23
CA ASP A 341 27.38 13.54 57.05
C ASP A 341 28.22 13.28 58.34
N GLN A 342 29.13 14.18 58.72
CA GLN A 342 29.89 14.06 59.98
C GLN A 342 29.46 15.04 61.06
N ASP A 343 28.26 14.83 61.62
CA ASP A 343 27.87 15.39 62.91
C ASP A 343 27.42 14.27 63.88
N SER A 344 28.38 13.46 64.31
CA SER A 344 28.41 12.85 65.64
C SER A 344 29.68 12.02 65.84
N LEU A 345 30.66 12.58 66.56
CA LEU A 345 31.44 11.91 67.63
C LEU A 345 32.56 12.85 68.12
N SER A 346 32.60 13.01 69.43
CA SER A 346 33.37 13.96 70.23
C SER A 346 34.88 13.67 70.34
N ASP A 347 35.63 14.76 70.55
CA ASP A 347 36.96 14.87 71.18
C ASP A 347 38.19 14.22 70.51
N HIS A 348 39.01 15.04 69.83
CA HIS A 348 40.32 15.49 70.36
C HIS A 348 41.10 16.33 69.31
N SER A 349 41.73 17.39 69.81
CA SER A 349 42.73 18.29 69.24
C SER A 349 43.43 17.94 67.89
N LEU A 350 43.26 18.88 66.94
CA LEU A 350 44.23 19.46 65.99
C LEU A 350 45.11 18.52 65.14
N ASN A 351 44.85 18.51 63.82
CA ASN A 351 45.91 18.49 62.81
C ASN A 351 45.53 19.38 61.61
N PRO A 352 46.33 20.40 61.24
CA PRO A 352 45.97 21.36 60.22
C PRO A 352 46.37 20.85 58.85
N ASN A 353 45.40 20.60 57.96
CA ASN A 353 45.62 20.55 56.52
C ASN A 353 44.33 20.97 55.79
N ILE A 354 43.98 22.26 55.94
CA ILE A 354 43.19 22.95 54.93
C ILE A 354 44.10 23.10 53.72
N VAL A 355 43.96 22.23 52.74
CA VAL A 355 44.70 22.33 51.48
C VAL A 355 43.99 23.37 50.62
N SER A 356 44.50 24.61 50.60
CA SER A 356 44.02 25.61 49.66
C SER A 356 44.25 25.11 48.22
N MET A 357 43.28 25.38 47.33
CA MET A 357 43.24 24.96 45.92
C MET A 357 44.46 25.35 45.07
N SER A 358 45.42 26.12 45.61
CA SER A 358 46.66 26.48 44.92
C SER A 358 47.76 25.41 44.98
N SER A 359 47.65 24.40 45.86
CA SER A 359 48.76 23.45 46.12
C SER A 359 48.66 22.09 45.40
N LEU A 360 47.61 21.86 44.61
CA LEU A 360 47.43 20.61 43.85
C LEU A 360 47.98 20.65 42.41
N SER A 361 48.43 21.81 41.93
CA SER A 361 48.95 21.93 40.54
C SER A 361 50.41 21.47 40.36
N GLU A 362 51.19 21.29 41.42
CA GLU A 362 52.61 20.94 41.31
C GLU A 362 52.92 19.44 41.39
N ARG A 363 51.92 18.57 41.65
CA ARG A 363 52.17 17.13 41.84
C ARG A 363 51.97 16.26 40.58
N TYR A 364 51.69 16.87 39.43
CA TYR A 364 51.58 16.19 38.13
C TYR A 364 52.29 16.96 36.99
N LYS A 365 53.56 17.34 37.23
CA LYS A 365 54.54 17.57 36.16
C LYS A 365 55.59 16.47 36.19
N THR A 366 55.21 15.26 35.75
CA THR A 366 56.08 14.22 35.17
C THR A 366 55.23 13.23 34.42
#